data_AF-A0A812Z0F2-F1
#
_entry.id   AF-A0A812Z0F2-F1
#
_cell.length_a   1.000
_cell.length_b   1.000
_cell.length_c   1.000
_cell.angle_alpha   90.00
_cell.angle_beta   90.00
_cell.angle_gamma   90.00
#
_symmetry.space_group_name_H-M   'P 1'
#
loop_
_entity.id
_entity.type
_entity.pdbx_description
1 polymer ?
#
loop_
_entity_poly.entity_id
_entity_poly.type
_entity_poly.pdbx_seq_one_letter_code
_entity_poly.pdbx_strand_id
1 'polypeptide(L)'
;AREAQRMREMQNAAKAANAAQLDRQRQVQEAQEAAQEQIVRDMLNLQRAAGYGGGADAAAALRLQAAHAAQAKAMVQQQRQQQQQREQALLLGASTQQELARRMQLYEQAQQAQNGMQLLEENAARLQEQRQRQQHEAKKLAQAQQMAAAGHQRQQQQQQQQMQGMGASAHGQKQACPATGWQYIDPKNQIQGPFSLLEMQQWYHMNYFRPELKMRLPQKHCSW
;
A
#
# COMPACT_ATOMS: atom_id res chain seq x y z
N ALA A 1 -3.27 9.53 11.55
CA ALA A 1 -2.53 9.42 12.84
C ALA A 1 -3.46 9.59 14.05
N ARG A 2 -4.16 10.72 14.20
CA ARG A 2 -5.04 10.98 15.36
C ARG A 2 -6.20 9.97 15.53
N GLU A 3 -6.82 9.54 14.43
CA GLU A 3 -7.90 8.54 14.48
C GLU A 3 -7.42 7.15 14.89
N ALA A 4 -6.26 6.72 14.38
CA ALA A 4 -5.65 5.45 14.78
C ALA A 4 -5.29 5.43 16.27
N GLN A 5 -4.86 6.58 16.82
CA GLN A 5 -4.61 6.72 18.25
C GLN A 5 -5.91 6.60 19.06
N ARG A 6 -7.00 7.29 18.65
CA ARG A 6 -8.32 7.16 19.30
C ARG A 6 -8.85 5.73 19.29
N MET A 7 -8.68 5.00 18.19
CA MET A 7 -9.08 3.60 18.10
C MET A 7 -8.31 2.71 19.07
N ARG A 8 -7.00 2.91 19.21
CA ARG A 8 -6.18 2.16 20.19
C ARG A 8 -6.58 2.48 21.63
N GLU A 9 -6.83 3.75 21.94
CA GLU A 9 -7.30 4.18 23.27
C GLU A 9 -8.66 3.55 23.61
N MET A 10 -9.60 3.52 22.65
CA MET A 10 -10.90 2.88 22.82
C MET A 10 -10.78 1.36 23.04
N GLN A 11 -9.91 0.69 22.28
CA GLN A 11 -9.64 -0.75 22.47
C GLN A 11 -9.02 -1.05 23.84
N ASN A 12 -8.10 -0.20 24.30
CA ASN A 12 -7.50 -0.35 25.63
C ASN A 12 -8.52 -0.09 26.74
N ALA A 13 -9.38 0.91 26.59
CA ALA A 13 -10.47 1.20 27.52
C ALA A 13 -11.48 0.05 27.59
N ALA A 14 -11.85 -0.54 26.45
CA ALA A 14 -12.75 -1.69 26.40
C ALA A 14 -12.14 -2.92 27.09
N LYS A 15 -10.84 -3.19 26.88
CA LYS A 15 -10.13 -4.26 27.59
C LYS A 15 -10.10 -4.04 29.10
N ALA A 16 -9.82 -2.81 29.55
CA ALA A 16 -9.81 -2.47 30.97
C ALA A 16 -11.20 -2.60 31.60
N ALA A 17 -12.26 -2.18 30.90
CA ALA A 17 -13.64 -2.32 31.37
C ALA A 17 -14.05 -3.79 31.54
N ASN A 18 -13.69 -4.65 30.58
CA ASN A 18 -13.94 -6.09 30.68
C ASN A 18 -13.18 -6.73 31.85
N ALA A 19 -11.90 -6.37 32.05
CA ALA A 19 -11.12 -6.85 33.19
C ALA A 19 -11.74 -6.44 34.54
N ALA A 20 -12.17 -5.18 34.67
CA ALA A 20 -12.83 -4.68 35.88
C ALA A 20 -14.21 -5.30 36.12
N GLN A 21 -14.92 -5.70 35.06
CA GLN A 21 -16.17 -6.44 35.19
C GLN A 21 -15.94 -7.86 35.71
N LEU A 22 -14.92 -8.54 35.20
CA LEU A 22 -14.54 -9.89 35.64
C LEU A 22 -14.11 -9.87 37.12
N ASP A 23 -13.31 -8.90 37.53
CA ASP A 23 -12.89 -8.76 38.93
C ASP A 23 -14.07 -8.51 39.87
N ARG A 24 -15.04 -7.67 39.47
CA ARG A 24 -16.28 -7.48 40.22
C ARG A 24 -17.11 -8.75 40.34
N GLN A 25 -17.22 -9.55 39.28
CA GLN A 25 -17.92 -10.83 39.35
C GLN A 25 -17.23 -11.80 40.32
N ARG A 26 -15.90 -11.84 40.29
CA ARG A 26 -15.11 -12.66 41.22
C ARG A 26 -15.34 -12.22 42.67
N GLN A 27 -15.32 -10.92 42.97
CA GLN A 27 -15.57 -10.41 44.31
C GLN A 27 -16.98 -10.70 44.82
N VAL A 28 -18.01 -10.52 43.97
CA VAL A 28 -19.40 -10.88 44.32
C VAL A 28 -19.51 -12.37 44.64
N GLN A 29 -18.79 -13.20 43.89
CA GLN A 29 -18.80 -14.63 44.10
C GLN A 29 -18.06 -15.05 45.38
N GLU A 30 -16.88 -14.51 45.64
CA GLU A 30 -16.14 -14.76 46.89
C GLU A 30 -16.96 -14.30 48.11
N ALA A 31 -17.70 -13.19 47.99
CA ALA A 31 -18.62 -12.74 49.03
C ALA A 31 -19.82 -13.69 49.23
N GLN A 32 -20.37 -14.26 48.15
CA GLN A 32 -21.44 -15.26 48.24
C GLN A 32 -20.95 -16.55 48.90
N GLU A 33 -19.73 -17.00 48.58
CA GLU A 33 -19.12 -18.17 49.19
C GLU A 33 -18.87 -17.94 50.69
N ALA A 34 -18.29 -16.79 51.05
CA ALA A 34 -18.09 -16.41 52.46
C ALA A 34 -19.41 -16.36 53.25
N ALA A 35 -20.48 -15.85 52.63
CA ALA A 35 -21.81 -15.82 53.24
C ALA A 35 -22.38 -17.23 53.45
N GLN A 36 -22.21 -18.14 52.48
CA GLN A 36 -22.63 -19.54 52.64
C GLN A 36 -21.82 -20.26 53.73
N GLU A 37 -20.51 -20.06 53.79
CA GLU A 37 -19.67 -20.63 54.85
C GLU A 37 -20.09 -20.13 56.23
N GLN A 38 -20.45 -18.85 56.34
CA GLN A 38 -20.96 -18.27 57.58
C GLN A 38 -22.28 -18.91 58.00
N ILE A 39 -23.23 -19.10 57.08
CA ILE A 39 -24.50 -19.79 57.36
C ILE A 39 -24.26 -21.22 57.85
N VAL A 40 -23.36 -21.97 57.21
CA VAL A 40 -23.01 -23.34 57.62
C VAL A 40 -22.38 -23.33 59.01
N ARG A 41 -21.48 -22.37 59.29
CA ARG A 41 -20.84 -22.23 60.59
C ARG A 41 -21.85 -21.90 61.69
N ASP A 42 -22.79 -20.99 61.43
CA ASP A 42 -23.83 -20.61 62.39
C ASP A 42 -24.80 -21.76 62.65
N MET A 43 -25.16 -22.54 61.61
CA MET A 43 -25.96 -23.76 61.76
C MET A 43 -25.28 -24.80 62.67
N LEU A 44 -23.97 -25.02 62.48
CA LEU A 44 -23.18 -25.93 63.32
C LEU A 44 -23.09 -25.45 64.78
N ASN A 45 -22.95 -24.15 64.99
CA ASN A 45 -22.92 -23.57 66.34
C ASN A 45 -24.27 -23.70 67.07
N LEU A 46 -25.39 -23.48 66.37
CA LEU A 46 -26.74 -23.66 66.91
C LEU A 46 -27.01 -25.11 67.33
N GLN A 47 -26.58 -26.08 66.53
CA GLN A 47 -26.74 -27.50 66.87
C GLN A 47 -25.85 -27.93 68.04
N ARG A 48 -24.63 -27.37 68.15
CA ARG A 48 -23.78 -27.59 69.32
C ARG A 48 -24.43 -27.04 70.60
N ALA A 49 -25.09 -25.89 70.53
CA ALA A 49 -25.80 -25.30 71.66
C ALA A 49 -27.03 -26.12 72.08
N ALA A 50 -27.69 -26.80 71.13
CA ALA A 50 -28.87 -27.63 71.41
C ALA A 50 -28.53 -29.04 71.96
N GLY A 51 -27.29 -29.51 71.83
CA GLY A 51 -26.86 -30.88 72.14
C GLY A 51 -26.21 -31.07 73.52
N TYR A 52 -26.88 -30.70 74.60
CA TYR A 52 -26.54 -31.13 75.96
C TYR A 52 -27.55 -32.22 76.40
N GLY A 53 -27.27 -33.48 76.06
CA GLY A 53 -28.05 -34.65 76.49
C GLY A 53 -27.46 -35.92 75.87
N GLY A 54 -26.89 -36.79 76.70
CA GLY A 54 -25.93 -37.83 76.30
C GLY A 54 -26.51 -39.13 75.71
N GLY A 55 -25.59 -39.96 75.18
CA GLY A 55 -25.87 -41.32 74.70
C GLY A 55 -25.27 -41.59 73.32
N ALA A 56 -24.84 -42.84 73.06
CA ALA A 56 -24.08 -43.28 71.88
C ALA A 56 -24.67 -42.89 70.50
N ASP A 57 -25.96 -42.52 70.43
CA ASP A 57 -26.62 -41.99 69.22
C ASP A 57 -26.06 -40.63 68.75
N ALA A 58 -25.48 -39.84 69.66
CA ALA A 58 -24.82 -38.57 69.31
C ALA A 58 -23.63 -38.77 68.35
N ALA A 59 -22.92 -39.91 68.45
CA ALA A 59 -21.79 -40.20 67.57
C ALA A 59 -22.24 -40.58 66.15
N ALA A 60 -23.39 -41.25 66.02
CA ALA A 60 -23.99 -41.58 64.72
C ALA A 60 -24.55 -40.32 64.03
N ALA A 61 -25.24 -39.46 64.79
CA ALA A 61 -25.73 -38.17 64.29
C ALA A 61 -24.58 -37.28 63.81
N LEU A 62 -23.48 -37.20 64.56
CA LEU A 62 -22.30 -36.43 64.19
C LEU A 62 -21.63 -36.93 62.90
N ARG A 63 -21.61 -38.26 62.67
CA ARG A 63 -21.06 -38.87 61.45
C ARG A 63 -21.92 -38.60 60.22
N LEU A 64 -23.23 -38.75 60.34
CA LEU A 64 -24.17 -38.44 59.25
C LEU A 64 -24.10 -36.95 58.87
N GLN A 65 -23.95 -36.09 59.88
CA GLN A 65 -23.81 -34.66 59.68
C GLN A 65 -22.47 -34.27 59.06
N ALA A 66 -21.37 -34.89 59.49
CA ALA A 66 -20.06 -34.70 58.85
C ALA A 66 -20.08 -35.14 57.38
N ALA A 67 -20.83 -36.20 57.04
CA ALA A 67 -21.01 -36.66 55.67
C ALA A 67 -21.76 -35.62 54.81
N HIS A 68 -22.85 -35.03 55.31
CA HIS A 68 -23.57 -33.96 54.61
C HIS A 68 -22.72 -32.70 54.43
N ALA A 69 -21.96 -32.29 55.45
CA ALA A 69 -21.05 -31.15 55.34
C ALA A 69 -19.92 -31.40 54.32
N ALA A 70 -19.38 -32.62 54.28
CA ALA A 70 -18.40 -33.01 53.27
C ALA A 70 -19.01 -33.00 51.85
N GLN A 71 -20.24 -33.46 51.70
CA GLN A 71 -20.95 -33.45 50.43
C GLN A 71 -21.25 -32.03 49.93
N ALA A 72 -21.64 -31.11 50.82
CA ALA A 72 -21.84 -29.70 50.48
C ALA A 72 -20.53 -29.04 50.02
N LYS A 73 -19.42 -29.27 50.74
CA LYS A 73 -18.10 -28.78 50.35
C LYS A 73 -17.64 -29.33 49.00
N ALA A 74 -17.89 -30.62 48.73
CA ALA A 74 -17.56 -31.22 47.45
C ALA A 74 -18.33 -30.59 46.28
N MET A 75 -19.61 -30.24 46.48
CA MET A 75 -20.42 -29.58 45.47
C MET A 75 -19.92 -28.16 45.16
N VAL A 76 -19.58 -27.36 46.18
CA VAL A 76 -19.00 -26.02 45.99
C VAL A 76 -17.65 -26.11 45.27
N GLN A 77 -16.81 -27.07 45.65
CA GLN A 77 -15.51 -27.30 44.98
C GLN A 77 -15.69 -27.71 43.51
N GLN A 78 -16.67 -28.56 43.20
CA GLN A 78 -16.99 -28.96 41.83
C GLN A 78 -17.49 -27.77 41.00
N GLN A 79 -18.35 -26.92 41.58
CA GLN A 79 -18.84 -25.71 40.92
C GLN A 79 -17.70 -24.73 40.61
N ARG A 80 -16.76 -24.57 41.56
CA ARG A 80 -15.55 -23.76 41.38
C ARG A 80 -14.66 -24.29 40.24
N GLN A 81 -14.46 -25.61 40.17
CA GLN A 81 -13.72 -26.22 39.05
C GLN A 81 -14.40 -25.98 37.70
N GLN A 82 -15.73 -26.13 37.64
CA GLN A 82 -16.48 -25.93 36.41
C GLN A 82 -16.44 -24.47 35.94
N GLN A 83 -16.45 -23.51 36.88
CA GLN A 83 -16.24 -22.09 36.55
C GLN A 83 -14.82 -21.79 36.10
N GLN A 84 -13.80 -22.33 36.77
CA GLN A 84 -12.42 -22.17 36.31
C GLN A 84 -12.23 -22.70 34.88
N GLN A 85 -12.89 -23.81 34.53
CA GLN A 85 -12.91 -24.33 33.16
C GLN A 85 -13.65 -23.39 32.19
N ARG A 86 -14.78 -22.79 32.58
CA ARG A 86 -15.49 -21.78 31.77
C ARG A 86 -14.68 -20.51 31.56
N GLU A 87 -13.98 -20.04 32.58
CA GLU A 87 -13.10 -18.87 32.49
C GLU A 87 -11.91 -19.15 31.57
N GLN A 88 -11.27 -20.32 31.70
CA GLN A 88 -10.22 -20.76 30.76
C GLN A 88 -10.76 -20.86 29.33
N ALA A 89 -11.97 -21.42 29.14
CA ALA A 89 -12.60 -21.52 27.83
C ALA A 89 -12.97 -20.15 27.23
N LEU A 90 -13.38 -19.17 28.04
CA LEU A 90 -13.62 -17.79 27.61
C LEU A 90 -12.31 -17.07 27.24
N LEU A 91 -11.21 -17.35 27.96
CA LEU A 91 -9.89 -16.83 27.63
C LEU A 91 -9.39 -17.37 26.27
N LEU A 92 -9.60 -18.67 26.00
CA LEU A 92 -9.31 -19.27 24.69
C LEU A 92 -10.32 -18.83 23.60
N GLY A 93 -11.59 -18.62 23.94
CA GLY A 93 -12.65 -18.19 23.02
C GLY A 93 -12.57 -16.71 22.62
N ALA A 94 -11.99 -15.84 23.47
CA ALA A 94 -11.65 -14.47 23.08
C ALA A 94 -10.60 -14.44 21.95
N SER A 95 -9.77 -15.49 21.85
CA SER A 95 -8.83 -15.63 20.74
C SER A 95 -9.52 -16.00 19.43
N THR A 96 -10.62 -16.77 19.42
CA THR A 96 -11.25 -17.23 18.17
C THR A 96 -12.02 -16.13 17.44
N GLN A 97 -12.67 -15.21 18.15
CA GLN A 97 -13.35 -14.07 17.51
C GLN A 97 -12.34 -13.05 16.96
N GLN A 98 -11.25 -12.79 17.70
CA GLN A 98 -10.18 -11.92 17.24
C GLN A 98 -9.40 -12.55 16.08
N GLU A 99 -9.19 -13.87 16.10
CA GLU A 99 -8.57 -14.61 15.01
C GLU A 99 -9.47 -14.63 13.76
N LEU A 100 -10.79 -14.81 13.93
CA LEU A 100 -11.74 -14.72 12.82
C LEU A 100 -11.75 -13.31 12.19
N ALA A 101 -11.77 -12.26 13.02
CA ALA A 101 -11.69 -10.88 12.54
C ALA A 101 -10.36 -10.62 11.79
N ARG A 102 -9.24 -11.10 12.34
CA ARG A 102 -7.93 -11.03 11.68
C ARG A 102 -7.92 -11.79 10.35
N ARG A 103 -8.55 -12.97 10.30
CA ARG A 103 -8.67 -13.77 9.08
C ARG A 103 -9.50 -13.07 8.01
N MET A 104 -10.63 -12.46 8.40
CA MET A 104 -11.44 -11.66 7.47
C MET A 104 -10.66 -10.45 6.94
N GLN A 105 -9.92 -9.75 7.80
CA GLN A 105 -9.11 -8.60 7.38
C GLN A 105 -7.99 -9.02 6.40
N LEU A 106 -7.39 -10.19 6.59
CA LEU A 106 -6.42 -10.76 5.63
C LEU A 106 -7.08 -11.11 4.29
N TYR A 107 -8.30 -11.65 4.29
CA TYR A 107 -9.03 -11.91 3.05
C TYR A 107 -9.33 -10.62 2.27
N GLU A 108 -9.75 -9.56 2.97
CA GLU A 108 -10.03 -8.27 2.34
C GLU A 108 -8.76 -7.62 1.77
N GLN A 109 -7.65 -7.68 2.51
CA GLN A 109 -6.35 -7.21 2.01
C GLN A 109 -5.88 -8.00 0.79
N ALA A 110 -6.07 -9.32 0.79
CA ALA A 110 -5.72 -10.16 -0.36
C ALA A 110 -6.58 -9.82 -1.60
N GLN A 111 -7.88 -9.58 -1.43
CA GLN A 111 -8.74 -9.12 -2.53
C GLN A 111 -8.32 -7.76 -3.08
N GLN A 112 -7.99 -6.80 -2.20
CA GLN A 112 -7.50 -5.49 -2.65
C GLN A 112 -6.20 -5.60 -3.45
N ALA A 113 -5.28 -6.48 -3.04
CA ALA A 113 -4.05 -6.74 -3.78
C ALA A 113 -4.31 -7.38 -5.15
N GLN A 114 -5.27 -8.32 -5.24
CA GLN A 114 -5.67 -8.92 -6.52
C GLN A 114 -6.30 -7.90 -7.47
N ASN A 115 -7.21 -7.05 -6.96
CA ASN A 115 -7.81 -5.97 -7.76
C ASN A 115 -6.75 -4.96 -8.24
N GLY A 116 -5.77 -4.63 -7.38
CA GLY A 116 -4.65 -3.77 -7.75
C GLY A 116 -3.78 -4.37 -8.87
N MET A 117 -3.51 -5.66 -8.82
CA MET A 117 -2.79 -6.40 -9.87
C MET A 117 -3.53 -6.40 -11.21
N GLN A 118 -4.84 -6.63 -11.21
CA GLN A 118 -5.64 -6.60 -12.45
C GLN A 118 -5.63 -5.22 -13.11
N LEU A 119 -5.71 -4.14 -12.31
CA LEU A 119 -5.65 -2.78 -12.83
C LEU A 119 -4.27 -2.46 -13.45
N LEU A 120 -3.19 -2.95 -12.85
CA LEU A 120 -1.84 -2.82 -13.41
C LEU A 120 -1.71 -3.56 -14.73
N GLU A 121 -2.26 -4.77 -14.83
CA GLU A 121 -2.27 -5.56 -16.06
C GLU A 121 -3.07 -4.88 -17.17
N GLU A 122 -4.25 -4.34 -16.86
CA GLU A 122 -5.07 -3.59 -17.83
C GLU A 122 -4.33 -2.34 -18.34
N ASN A 123 -3.67 -1.60 -17.45
CA ASN A 123 -2.87 -0.44 -17.83
C ASN A 123 -1.67 -0.83 -18.71
N ALA A 124 -1.02 -1.95 -18.41
CA ALA A 124 0.07 -2.47 -19.23
C ALA A 124 -0.41 -2.85 -20.64
N ALA A 125 -1.59 -3.50 -20.74
CA ALA A 125 -2.20 -3.85 -22.01
C ALA A 125 -2.54 -2.60 -22.85
N ARG A 126 -3.14 -1.58 -22.24
CA ARG A 126 -3.44 -0.29 -22.91
C ARG A 126 -2.17 0.40 -23.43
N LEU A 127 -1.10 0.39 -22.64
CA LEU A 127 0.18 0.97 -23.06
C LEU A 127 0.81 0.19 -24.24
N GLN A 128 0.66 -1.13 -24.24
CA GLN A 128 1.12 -1.97 -25.35
C GLN A 128 0.32 -1.69 -26.63
N GLU A 129 -1.00 -1.55 -26.55
CA GLU A 129 -1.84 -1.19 -27.69
C GLU A 129 -1.48 0.18 -28.25
N GLN A 130 -1.29 1.18 -27.38
CA GLN A 130 -0.86 2.52 -27.80
C GLN A 130 0.47 2.48 -28.56
N ARG A 131 1.43 1.66 -28.09
CA ARG A 131 2.72 1.47 -28.75
C ARG A 131 2.56 0.85 -30.14
N GLN A 132 1.68 -0.14 -30.29
CA GLN A 132 1.40 -0.76 -31.59
C GLN A 132 0.76 0.23 -32.56
N ARG A 133 -0.17 1.06 -32.09
CA ARG A 133 -0.80 2.12 -32.92
C ARG A 133 0.24 3.12 -33.43
N GLN A 134 1.12 3.59 -32.55
CA GLN A 134 2.22 4.49 -32.94
C GLN A 134 3.17 3.84 -33.95
N GLN A 135 3.53 2.57 -33.77
CA GLN A 135 4.37 1.85 -34.74
C GLN A 135 3.67 1.69 -36.10
N HIS A 136 2.38 1.38 -36.11
CA HIS A 136 1.61 1.27 -37.34
C HIS A 136 1.52 2.61 -38.07
N GLU A 137 1.25 3.69 -37.34
CA GLU A 137 1.21 5.05 -37.89
C GLU A 137 2.57 5.48 -38.45
N ALA A 138 3.66 5.22 -37.73
CA ALA A 138 5.02 5.51 -38.19
C ALA A 138 5.36 4.74 -39.49
N LYS A 139 4.98 3.46 -39.58
CA LYS A 139 5.15 2.66 -40.82
C LYS A 139 4.35 3.25 -41.98
N LYS A 140 3.11 3.68 -41.74
CA LYS A 140 2.27 4.31 -42.77
C LYS A 140 2.87 5.63 -43.27
N LEU A 141 3.41 6.45 -42.37
CA LEU A 141 4.11 7.70 -42.72
C LEU A 141 5.37 7.42 -43.53
N ALA A 142 6.19 6.45 -43.13
CA ALA A 142 7.39 6.06 -43.85
C ALA A 142 7.07 5.58 -45.28
N GLN A 143 6.02 4.77 -45.44
CA GLN A 143 5.56 4.32 -46.76
C GLN A 143 5.07 5.48 -47.64
N ALA A 144 4.32 6.43 -47.06
CA ALA A 144 3.87 7.62 -47.79
C ALA A 144 5.05 8.48 -48.26
N GLN A 145 6.07 8.66 -47.42
CA GLN A 145 7.30 9.38 -47.79
C GLN A 145 8.06 8.69 -48.93
N GLN A 146 8.16 7.36 -48.92
CA GLN A 146 8.78 6.61 -50.02
C GLN A 146 8.05 6.81 -51.35
N MET A 147 6.72 6.79 -51.35
CA MET A 147 5.92 7.05 -52.56
C MET A 147 6.08 8.50 -53.05
N ALA A 148 6.10 9.48 -52.15
CA ALA A 148 6.33 10.88 -52.51
C ALA A 148 7.73 11.12 -53.10
N ALA A 149 8.75 10.45 -52.57
CA ALA A 149 10.12 10.52 -53.09
C ALA A 149 10.24 9.90 -54.49
N ALA A 150 9.62 8.74 -54.72
CA ALA A 150 9.57 8.10 -56.04
C ALA A 150 8.88 8.99 -57.10
N GLY A 151 7.84 9.71 -56.70
CA GLY A 151 7.17 10.71 -57.56
C GLY A 151 8.10 11.86 -57.98
N HIS A 152 8.83 12.45 -57.03
CA HIS A 152 9.79 13.53 -57.32
C HIS A 152 10.92 13.09 -58.26
N GLN A 153 11.42 11.87 -58.08
CA GLN A 153 12.50 11.34 -58.93
C GLN A 153 12.02 11.16 -60.38
N ARG A 154 10.78 10.72 -60.60
CA ARG A 154 10.17 10.63 -61.94
C ARG A 154 10.00 12.00 -62.60
N GLN A 155 9.60 13.00 -61.83
CA GLN A 155 9.39 14.36 -62.35
C GLN A 155 10.71 15.05 -62.72
N GLN A 156 11.78 14.87 -61.93
CA GLN A 156 13.11 15.37 -62.29
C GLN A 156 13.67 14.72 -63.56
N GLN A 157 13.42 13.42 -63.78
CA GLN A 157 13.87 12.74 -65.00
C GLN A 157 13.17 13.27 -66.26
N GLN A 158 11.90 13.69 -66.16
CA GLN A 158 11.20 14.34 -67.27
C GLN A 158 11.69 15.77 -67.52
N GLN A 159 12.05 16.53 -66.49
CA GLN A 159 12.59 17.89 -66.65
C GLN A 159 14.00 17.92 -67.24
N GLN A 160 14.85 16.91 -66.95
CA GLN A 160 16.19 16.82 -67.54
C GLN A 160 16.18 16.52 -69.05
N GLN A 161 15.10 15.95 -69.61
CA GLN A 161 14.96 15.78 -71.06
C GLN A 161 14.54 17.06 -71.79
N GLN A 162 14.00 18.07 -71.09
CA GLN A 162 13.60 19.34 -71.71
C GLN A 162 14.64 20.47 -71.61
N MET A 163 15.72 20.31 -70.82
CA MET A 163 16.72 21.36 -70.56
C MET A 163 18.05 21.19 -71.35
N GLN A 164 18.09 20.37 -72.41
CA GLN A 164 19.25 20.32 -73.34
C GLN A 164 19.22 21.40 -74.44
N GLY A 165 18.30 22.37 -74.38
CA GLY A 165 18.26 23.52 -75.28
C GLY A 165 18.19 24.83 -74.49
N MET A 166 19.13 25.74 -74.77
CA MET A 166 19.30 27.09 -74.23
C MET A 166 20.14 27.21 -72.94
N GLY A 167 21.28 27.87 -73.12
CA GLY A 167 22.30 28.06 -72.11
C GLY A 167 22.17 29.33 -71.28
N ALA A 168 23.20 29.48 -70.45
CA ALA A 168 23.79 30.70 -69.93
C ALA A 168 22.84 31.84 -69.52
N SER A 169 22.66 31.98 -68.20
CA SER A 169 22.71 33.29 -67.55
C SER A 169 23.06 33.13 -66.07
N ALA A 170 24.24 33.64 -65.73
CA ALA A 170 24.75 33.77 -64.38
C ALA A 170 23.94 34.83 -63.63
N HIS A 171 23.14 34.41 -62.65
CA HIS A 171 22.54 35.30 -61.65
C HIS A 171 22.92 34.78 -60.26
N GLY A 172 23.47 35.67 -59.44
CA GLY A 172 24.15 35.38 -58.18
C GLY A 172 23.33 34.52 -57.22
N GLN A 173 23.72 33.25 -57.11
CA GLN A 173 23.23 32.39 -56.05
C GLN A 173 23.89 32.85 -54.75
N LYS A 174 23.09 33.49 -53.89
CA LYS A 174 23.43 33.68 -52.48
C LYS A 174 23.74 32.29 -51.91
N GLN A 175 25.02 32.04 -51.64
CA GLN A 175 25.45 30.73 -51.15
C GLN A 175 24.72 30.44 -49.84
N ALA A 176 24.01 29.32 -49.82
CA ALA A 176 23.29 28.87 -48.63
C ALA A 176 24.29 28.64 -47.49
N CYS A 177 23.92 29.06 -46.28
CA CYS A 177 24.73 28.81 -45.08
C CYS A 177 24.95 27.29 -44.90
N PRO A 178 26.14 26.85 -44.45
CA PRO A 178 26.42 25.44 -44.26
C PRO A 178 25.50 24.85 -43.19
N ALA A 179 24.94 23.67 -43.48
CA ALA A 179 24.07 22.96 -42.55
C ALA A 179 24.82 22.44 -41.32
N THR A 180 26.16 22.34 -41.37
CA THR A 180 27.00 21.75 -40.32
C THR A 180 28.29 22.53 -40.11
N GLY A 181 28.96 22.27 -38.97
CA GLY A 181 30.30 22.79 -38.67
C GLY A 181 30.31 24.09 -37.87
N TRP A 182 29.18 24.51 -37.32
CA TRP A 182 29.04 25.73 -36.51
C TRP A 182 29.78 25.60 -35.19
N GLN A 183 30.45 26.69 -34.78
CA GLN A 183 31.19 26.74 -33.53
C GLN A 183 30.99 28.09 -32.84
N TYR A 184 31.01 28.12 -31.51
CA TYR A 184 30.95 29.36 -30.74
C TYR A 184 32.05 29.42 -29.68
N ILE A 185 32.36 30.62 -29.19
CA ILE A 185 33.31 30.84 -28.10
C ILE A 185 32.52 31.06 -26.81
N ASP A 186 32.72 30.20 -25.82
CA ASP A 186 32.04 30.31 -24.53
C ASP A 186 32.65 31.43 -23.63
N PRO A 187 32.03 31.79 -22.49
CA PRO A 187 32.57 32.80 -21.58
C PRO A 187 33.94 32.46 -20.97
N LYS A 188 34.39 31.20 -21.06
CA LYS A 188 35.73 30.76 -20.64
C LYS A 188 36.74 30.85 -21.79
N ASN A 189 36.37 31.47 -22.91
CA ASN A 189 37.14 31.57 -24.15
C ASN A 189 37.48 30.21 -24.78
N GLN A 190 36.66 29.18 -24.56
CA GLN A 190 36.83 27.88 -25.22
C GLN A 190 35.93 27.76 -26.44
N ILE A 191 36.44 27.13 -27.49
CA ILE A 191 35.70 26.88 -28.73
C ILE A 191 34.87 25.61 -28.54
N GLN A 192 33.55 25.73 -28.74
CA GLN A 192 32.60 24.61 -28.65
C GLN A 192 32.06 24.27 -30.05
N GLY A 193 31.99 22.99 -30.37
CA GLY A 193 31.48 22.44 -31.65
C GLY A 193 32.40 21.38 -32.25
N PRO A 194 32.15 20.90 -33.48
CA PRO A 194 31.16 21.40 -34.45
C PRO A 194 29.71 21.01 -34.14
N PHE A 195 28.77 21.92 -34.41
CA PHE A 195 27.33 21.70 -34.31
C PHE A 195 26.62 21.90 -35.65
N SER A 196 25.41 21.36 -35.77
CA SER A 196 24.52 21.60 -36.91
C SER A 196 23.82 22.95 -36.82
N LEU A 197 23.38 23.49 -37.96
CA LEU A 197 22.58 24.72 -38.01
C LEU A 197 21.28 24.58 -37.22
N LEU A 198 20.67 23.38 -37.24
CA LEU A 198 19.42 23.11 -36.53
C LEU A 198 19.61 23.19 -35.01
N GLU A 199 20.68 22.62 -34.46
CA GLU A 199 21.00 22.71 -33.03
C GLU A 199 21.23 24.16 -32.60
N MET A 200 21.99 24.92 -33.39
CA MET A 200 22.26 26.33 -33.12
C MET A 200 20.97 27.16 -33.15
N GLN A 201 20.06 26.91 -34.10
CA GLN A 201 18.75 27.57 -34.14
C GLN A 201 17.91 27.21 -32.90
N GLN A 202 17.88 25.96 -32.47
CA GLN A 202 17.13 25.57 -31.27
C GLN A 202 17.67 26.27 -30.02
N TRP A 203 18.99 26.33 -29.84
CA TRP A 203 19.60 27.04 -28.71
C TRP A 203 19.34 28.54 -28.73
N TYR A 204 19.28 29.15 -29.91
CA TYR A 204 18.87 30.55 -30.08
C TYR A 204 17.41 30.78 -29.64
N HIS A 205 16.47 29.96 -30.10
CA HIS A 205 15.05 30.09 -29.73
C HIS A 205 14.79 29.84 -28.23
N MET A 206 15.66 29.07 -27.57
CA MET A 206 15.61 28.85 -26.11
C MET A 206 16.32 29.93 -25.30
N ASN A 207 16.81 31.01 -25.94
CA ASN A 207 17.57 32.10 -25.30
C ASN A 207 18.83 31.63 -24.53
N TYR A 208 19.47 30.54 -24.96
CA TYR A 208 20.75 30.13 -24.38
C TYR A 208 21.93 31.02 -24.81
N PHE A 209 21.76 31.74 -25.92
CA PHE A 209 22.78 32.63 -26.45
C PHE A 209 22.56 34.06 -26.01
N ARG A 210 23.64 34.70 -25.54
CA ARG A 210 23.67 36.14 -25.32
C ARG A 210 23.88 36.88 -26.65
N PRO A 211 23.37 38.12 -26.82
CA PRO A 211 23.57 38.90 -28.04
C PRO A 211 25.05 39.11 -28.41
N GLU A 212 25.95 39.08 -27.43
CA GLU A 212 27.39 39.31 -27.61
C GLU A 212 28.18 38.01 -27.91
N LEU A 213 27.50 36.85 -28.03
CA LEU A 213 28.15 35.57 -28.25
C LEU A 213 28.80 35.51 -29.65
N LYS A 214 30.12 35.33 -29.69
CA LYS A 214 30.88 35.21 -30.93
C LYS A 214 30.74 33.81 -31.52
N MET A 215 30.22 33.73 -32.74
CA MET A 215 30.11 32.49 -33.52
C MET A 215 31.08 32.51 -34.70
N ARG A 216 31.59 31.33 -35.09
CA ARG A 216 32.36 31.16 -36.32
C ARG A 216 31.74 30.09 -37.21
N LEU A 217 31.74 30.36 -38.51
CA LEU A 217 31.52 29.37 -39.55
C LEU A 217 32.82 28.59 -39.78
N PRO A 218 32.75 27.30 -40.17
CA PRO A 218 33.92 26.61 -40.67
C PRO A 218 34.36 27.36 -41.94
N GLN A 219 35.59 27.88 -41.94
CA GLN A 219 36.12 28.67 -43.06
C GLN A 219 35.84 27.93 -44.36
N LYS A 220 34.98 28.53 -45.22
CA LYS A 220 35.00 28.57 -46.70
C LYS A 220 33.58 28.95 -47.18
N HIS A 221 33.40 30.25 -47.44
CA HIS A 221 32.38 30.87 -48.31
C HIS A 221 30.94 30.95 -47.78
N CYS A 222 30.70 31.89 -46.85
CA CYS A 222 29.39 32.55 -46.76
C CYS A 222 29.63 34.06 -46.75
N SER A 223 29.10 34.76 -47.76
CA SER A 223 28.90 36.20 -47.71
C SER A 223 27.65 36.44 -46.88
N TRP A 224 27.76 37.25 -45.82
CA TRP A 224 26.59 37.84 -45.15
C TRP A 224 25.97 38.91 -46.05
#